data_AF-A0A948ZJS1-F1
#
_entry.id   AF-A0A948ZJS1-F1
#
_cell.length_a   1.000
_cell.length_b   1.000
_cell.length_c   1.000
_cell.angle_alpha   90.00
_cell.angle_beta   90.00
_cell.angle_gamma   90.00
#
_symmetry.space_group_name_H-M   'P 1'
#
loop_
_entity.id
_entity.type
_entity.pdbx_description
1 polymer ?
#
loop_
_entity_poly.entity_id
_entity_poly.type
_entity_poly.pdbx_seq_one_letter_code
_entity_poly.pdbx_strand_id
1 'polypeptide(L)'
;MSSKTVFTLSGVLGVLSLVFSSGCSTVAGPSFGMLNYPIPVSPYLQKTAEDRFWEHERYERMPILGPITPGTPEAALDEPSDDQVMRALEKARTTQGGLPFLEEIQRNNVRIVKEKISDYVDPPRVYPLVGPAQLHHVHYKCIVYFTEVTRVGWPIPYTTTDEEAQEVIYIDLDHLHMVGNVDTGAGSNY
;
A
#
# COMPACT_ATOMS: atom_id res chain seq x y z
N MET A 1 -58.23 24.98 27.43
CA MET A 1 -57.85 23.76 26.67
C MET A 1 -58.11 22.56 27.55
N SER A 2 -58.79 21.53 27.03
CA SER A 2 -59.20 20.35 27.82
C SER A 2 -57.97 19.57 28.30
N SER A 3 -57.97 19.00 29.51
CA SER A 3 -56.83 18.24 30.04
C SER A 3 -56.40 17.13 29.07
N LYS A 4 -57.35 16.56 28.35
CA LYS A 4 -57.13 15.54 27.30
C LYS A 4 -56.26 16.05 26.15
N THR A 5 -56.43 17.31 25.73
CA THR A 5 -55.61 17.91 24.66
C THR A 5 -54.19 18.27 25.10
N VAL A 6 -53.97 18.50 26.40
CA VAL A 6 -52.63 18.76 26.94
C VAL A 6 -51.84 17.46 27.07
N PHE A 7 -52.49 16.38 27.50
CA PHE A 7 -51.86 15.05 27.58
C PHE A 7 -51.51 14.48 26.21
N THR A 8 -52.35 14.65 25.18
CA THR A 8 -52.02 14.18 23.83
C THR A 8 -50.90 15.00 23.21
N LEU A 9 -50.88 16.32 23.40
CA LEU A 9 -49.81 17.18 22.88
C LEU A 9 -48.46 16.88 23.56
N SER A 10 -48.45 16.67 24.87
CA SER A 10 -47.26 16.27 25.63
C SER A 10 -46.78 14.87 25.24
N GLY A 11 -47.69 13.93 24.98
CA GLY A 11 -47.35 12.59 24.51
C GLY A 11 -46.72 12.61 23.12
N VAL A 12 -47.27 13.41 22.19
CA VAL A 12 -46.72 13.57 20.84
C VAL A 12 -45.35 14.25 20.88
N LEU A 13 -45.17 15.29 21.70
CA LEU A 13 -43.85 15.93 21.89
C LEU A 13 -42.81 14.96 22.49
N GLY A 14 -43.22 14.13 23.45
CA GLY A 14 -42.37 13.10 24.05
C GLY A 14 -41.90 12.07 23.02
N VAL A 15 -42.80 11.58 22.18
CA VAL A 15 -42.46 10.61 21.13
C VAL A 15 -41.58 11.24 20.04
N LEU A 16 -41.84 12.49 19.64
CA LEU A 16 -41.02 13.20 18.67
C LEU A 16 -39.59 13.40 19.16
N SER A 17 -39.41 13.68 20.46
CA SER A 17 -38.08 13.87 21.07
C SER A 17 -37.24 12.57 21.08
N LEU A 18 -37.88 11.41 21.18
CA LEU A 18 -37.20 10.11 21.15
C LEU A 18 -36.68 9.76 19.74
N VAL A 19 -37.42 10.13 18.69
CA VAL A 19 -37.02 9.90 17.28
C VAL A 19 -35.75 10.68 16.91
N PHE A 20 -35.58 11.89 17.45
CA PHE A 20 -34.34 12.67 17.26
C PHE A 20 -33.14 12.10 18.03
N SER A 21 -33.38 11.38 19.12
CA SER A 21 -32.32 10.77 19.95
C SER A 21 -31.87 9.39 19.46
N SER A 22 -32.65 8.72 18.60
CA SER A 22 -32.33 7.39 18.05
C SER A 22 -31.42 7.42 16.81
N GLY A 23 -30.74 8.54 16.55
CA GLY A 23 -29.63 8.57 15.60
C GLY A 23 -28.37 7.96 16.23
N CYS A 24 -27.54 7.27 15.45
CA CYS A 24 -26.23 6.76 15.85
C CYS A 24 -25.29 7.94 16.18
N SER A 25 -25.48 8.54 17.35
CA SER A 25 -24.51 9.40 17.98
C SER A 25 -23.62 8.50 18.82
N THR A 26 -22.31 8.62 18.65
CA THR A 26 -21.31 7.92 19.44
C THR A 26 -21.32 8.49 20.86
N VAL A 27 -22.33 8.12 21.67
CA VAL A 27 -22.58 8.62 23.04
C VAL A 27 -21.61 8.00 24.07
N ALA A 28 -20.31 8.04 23.80
CA ALA A 28 -19.27 7.74 24.79
C ALA A 28 -17.95 8.44 24.41
N GLY A 29 -17.96 9.77 24.27
CA GLY A 29 -16.76 10.57 24.01
C GLY A 29 -17.05 12.07 24.04
N PRO A 30 -16.02 12.94 24.14
CA PRO A 30 -16.18 14.38 24.09
C PRO A 30 -16.89 14.77 22.79
N SER A 31 -18.08 15.34 22.92
CA SER A 31 -18.97 15.65 21.79
C SER A 31 -18.46 16.88 21.03
N PHE A 32 -17.89 16.68 19.85
CA PHE A 32 -17.47 17.75 18.94
C PHE A 32 -18.62 18.24 18.02
N GLY A 33 -19.88 18.01 18.39
CA GLY A 33 -21.04 18.49 17.62
C GLY A 33 -21.11 17.89 16.21
N MET A 34 -21.27 18.72 15.18
CA MET A 34 -21.30 18.31 13.76
C MET A 34 -20.03 17.56 13.31
N LEU A 35 -18.91 17.73 14.03
CA LEU A 35 -17.65 17.02 13.80
C LEU A 35 -17.62 15.61 14.43
N ASN A 36 -18.66 15.21 15.17
CA ASN A 36 -18.81 13.81 15.65
C ASN A 36 -19.22 12.85 14.54
N TYR A 37 -19.76 13.35 13.43
CA TYR A 37 -19.91 12.53 12.24
C TYR A 37 -18.52 12.34 11.65
N PRO A 38 -18.03 11.10 11.47
CA PRO A 38 -16.75 10.88 10.80
C PRO A 38 -16.85 11.60 9.45
N ILE A 39 -16.03 12.63 9.27
CA ILE A 39 -15.95 13.34 7.99
C ILE A 39 -15.60 12.25 6.98
N PRO A 40 -16.45 11.98 5.97
CA PRO A 40 -16.18 10.92 5.02
C PRO A 40 -14.89 11.29 4.30
N VAL A 41 -13.78 10.66 4.68
CA VAL A 41 -12.57 10.65 3.87
C VAL A 41 -12.95 10.03 2.54
N SER A 42 -12.54 10.65 1.43
CA SER A 42 -12.82 10.06 0.14
C SER A 42 -12.16 8.66 0.09
N PRO A 43 -12.82 7.67 -0.52
CA PRO A 43 -12.24 6.33 -0.67
C PRO A 43 -10.84 6.36 -1.30
N TYR A 44 -10.58 7.34 -2.16
CA TYR A 44 -9.26 7.62 -2.72
C TYR A 44 -8.22 7.92 -1.63
N LEU A 45 -8.49 8.89 -0.75
CA LEU A 45 -7.54 9.28 0.31
C LEU A 45 -7.32 8.17 1.33
N GLN A 46 -8.37 7.43 1.69
CA GLN A 46 -8.25 6.26 2.56
C GLN A 46 -7.36 5.20 1.91
N LYS A 47 -7.63 4.84 0.65
CA LYS A 47 -6.84 3.86 -0.09
C LYS A 47 -5.37 4.29 -0.22
N THR A 48 -5.10 5.55 -0.53
CA THR A 48 -3.71 6.04 -0.63
C THR A 48 -2.96 5.90 0.69
N ALA A 49 -3.62 6.11 1.83
CA ALA A 49 -3.00 5.92 3.14
C ALA A 49 -2.73 4.44 3.43
N GLU A 50 -3.67 3.54 3.08
CA GLU A 50 -3.52 2.09 3.21
C GLU A 50 -2.39 1.55 2.31
N ASP A 51 -2.33 2.00 1.05
CA ASP A 51 -1.30 1.61 0.08
C ASP A 51 0.09 2.04 0.54
N ARG A 52 0.23 3.25 1.10
CA ARG A 52 1.49 3.74 1.66
C ARG A 52 1.93 2.90 2.86
N PHE A 53 1.02 2.57 3.76
CA PHE A 53 1.32 1.72 4.91
C PHE A 53 1.75 0.32 4.46
N TRP A 54 1.08 -0.25 3.46
CA TRP A 54 1.43 -1.55 2.88
C TRP A 54 2.82 -1.54 2.22
N GLU A 55 3.13 -0.53 1.41
CA GLU A 55 4.43 -0.37 0.73
C GLU A 55 5.57 -0.22 1.76
N HIS A 56 5.33 0.58 2.80
CA HIS A 56 6.29 0.77 3.90
C HIS A 56 6.62 -0.54 4.60
N GLU A 57 5.60 -1.30 5.04
CA GLU A 57 5.81 -2.53 5.81
C GLU A 57 6.42 -3.65 4.97
N ARG A 58 6.14 -3.74 3.67
CA ARG A 58 6.59 -4.87 2.83
C ARG A 58 7.84 -4.62 2.01
N TYR A 59 8.04 -3.41 1.48
CA TYR A 59 9.04 -3.17 0.44
C TYR A 59 10.09 -2.14 0.83
N GLU A 60 9.74 -1.13 1.64
CA GLU A 60 10.72 -0.14 2.09
C GLU A 60 11.61 -0.65 3.23
N ARG A 61 11.15 -1.67 3.97
CA ARG A 61 11.90 -2.26 5.08
C ARG A 61 12.90 -3.29 4.56
N MET A 62 14.19 -3.01 4.74
CA MET A 62 15.23 -4.01 4.48
C MET A 62 15.27 -5.07 5.60
N PRO A 63 15.20 -6.36 5.26
CA PRO A 63 15.34 -7.41 6.25
C PRO A 63 16.80 -7.52 6.73
N ILE A 64 16.95 -7.80 8.03
CA ILE A 64 18.23 -8.16 8.63
C ILE A 64 18.21 -9.68 8.77
N LEU A 65 19.11 -10.35 8.07
CA LEU A 65 19.28 -11.79 8.06
C LEU A 65 20.46 -12.19 8.95
N GLY A 66 20.46 -13.47 9.33
CA GLY A 66 21.57 -14.07 10.03
C GLY A 66 22.87 -14.08 9.20
N PRO A 67 23.99 -14.47 9.82
CA PRO A 67 25.28 -14.54 9.16
C PRO A 67 25.27 -15.51 7.98
N ILE A 68 25.97 -15.13 6.90
CA ILE A 68 26.17 -16.01 5.74
C ILE A 68 26.95 -17.25 6.20
N THR A 69 26.43 -18.43 5.89
CA THR A 69 27.09 -19.70 6.23
C THR A 69 28.29 -19.91 5.30
N PRO A 70 29.49 -20.20 5.82
CA PRO A 70 30.67 -20.42 4.99
C PRO A 70 30.47 -21.62 4.06
N GLY A 71 30.63 -21.41 2.75
CA GLY A 71 30.52 -22.46 1.73
C GLY A 71 29.17 -22.54 1.01
N THR A 72 28.18 -21.73 1.41
CA THR A 72 26.96 -21.52 0.61
C THR A 72 27.26 -20.50 -0.50
N PRO A 73 26.76 -20.67 -1.74
CA PRO A 73 26.88 -19.63 -2.75
C PRO A 73 26.28 -18.33 -2.21
N GLU A 74 27.00 -17.22 -2.34
CA GLU A 74 26.59 -15.86 -1.95
C GLU A 74 25.48 -15.31 -2.87
N ALA A 75 24.64 -16.18 -3.44
CA ALA A 75 23.56 -15.77 -4.32
C ALA A 75 22.31 -15.49 -3.49
N ALA A 76 21.74 -14.31 -3.66
CA ALA A 76 20.43 -14.04 -3.09
C ALA A 76 19.39 -15.00 -3.67
N LEU A 77 18.62 -15.62 -2.77
CA LEU A 77 17.70 -16.70 -3.12
C LEU A 77 16.36 -16.18 -3.68
N ASP A 78 15.97 -14.96 -3.28
CA ASP A 78 14.60 -14.49 -3.46
C ASP A 78 14.49 -13.52 -4.64
N GLU A 79 13.69 -13.93 -5.63
CA GLU A 79 13.28 -13.06 -6.74
C GLU A 79 12.25 -12.01 -6.29
N PRO A 80 12.15 -10.85 -6.98
CA PRO A 80 11.15 -9.85 -6.64
C PRO A 80 9.74 -10.43 -6.81
N SER A 81 8.88 -10.17 -5.83
CA SER A 81 7.50 -10.63 -5.89
C SER A 81 6.74 -9.94 -7.03
N ASP A 82 5.81 -10.65 -7.66
CA ASP A 82 5.00 -10.07 -8.75
C ASP A 82 4.20 -8.84 -8.26
N ASP A 83 3.74 -8.81 -7.00
CA ASP A 83 3.08 -7.62 -6.42
C ASP A 83 4.03 -6.43 -6.35
N GLN A 84 5.30 -6.65 -6.00
CA GLN A 84 6.31 -5.59 -5.96
C GLN A 84 6.56 -5.00 -7.34
N VAL A 85 6.67 -5.87 -8.36
CA VAL A 85 6.82 -5.45 -9.75
C VAL A 85 5.59 -4.67 -10.21
N MET A 86 4.39 -5.14 -9.90
CA MET A 86 3.14 -4.46 -10.28
C MET A 86 2.94 -3.12 -9.56
N ARG A 87 3.34 -3.00 -8.30
CA ARG A 87 3.31 -1.71 -7.57
C ARG A 87 4.35 -0.73 -8.11
N ALA A 88 5.55 -1.21 -8.41
CA ALA A 88 6.57 -0.39 -9.07
C ALA A 88 6.11 0.06 -10.46
N LEU A 89 5.44 -0.81 -11.21
CA LEU A 89 4.82 -0.48 -12.50
C LEU A 89 3.76 0.60 -12.32
N GLU A 90 2.90 0.46 -11.30
CA GLU A 90 1.85 1.43 -11.01
C GLU A 90 2.40 2.81 -10.63
N LYS A 91 3.56 2.85 -9.96
CA LYS A 91 4.28 4.09 -9.62
C LYS A 91 4.90 4.77 -10.84
N ALA A 92 5.43 3.98 -11.79
CA ALA A 92 6.02 4.49 -13.03
C ALA A 92 4.95 4.93 -14.04
N ARG A 93 3.89 4.12 -14.18
CA ARG A 93 2.76 4.36 -15.06
C ARG A 93 1.50 4.08 -14.27
N THR A 94 0.75 5.11 -13.92
CA THR A 94 -0.47 4.95 -13.12
C THR A 94 -1.65 4.52 -13.98
N THR A 95 -2.31 3.42 -13.62
CA THR A 95 -3.64 3.04 -14.13
C THR A 95 -4.73 3.40 -13.12
N GLN A 96 -4.40 3.44 -11.84
CA GLN A 96 -5.31 3.78 -10.78
C GLN A 96 -5.53 5.29 -10.73
N GLY A 97 -6.80 5.68 -10.67
CA GLY A 97 -7.21 7.07 -10.60
C GLY A 97 -8.11 7.45 -11.77
N GLY A 98 -8.23 8.76 -11.99
CA GLY A 98 -9.13 9.30 -13.00
C GLY A 98 -10.57 9.43 -12.52
N LEU A 99 -11.36 10.10 -13.35
CA LEU A 99 -12.80 10.20 -13.17
C LEU A 99 -13.45 9.19 -14.10
N PRO A 100 -14.31 8.29 -13.59
CA PRO A 100 -15.05 7.35 -14.43
C PRO A 100 -15.71 8.08 -15.60
N PHE A 101 -15.67 7.46 -16.79
CA PHE A 101 -16.21 8.00 -18.05
C PHE A 101 -15.45 9.18 -18.68
N LEU A 102 -14.44 9.76 -18.03
CA LEU A 102 -13.58 10.78 -18.66
C LEU A 102 -12.36 10.16 -19.32
N GLU A 103 -11.59 9.40 -18.55
CA GLU A 103 -10.41 8.68 -19.02
C GLU A 103 -10.28 7.41 -18.18
N GLU A 104 -10.32 6.26 -18.86
CA GLU A 104 -10.12 4.95 -18.25
C GLU A 104 -8.98 4.25 -18.98
N ILE A 105 -7.92 3.95 -18.23
CA ILE A 105 -6.79 3.16 -18.69
C ILE A 105 -7.00 1.74 -18.18
N GLN A 106 -6.81 0.74 -19.03
CA GLN A 106 -6.88 -0.66 -18.66
C GLN A 106 -5.61 -1.38 -19.12
N ARG A 107 -5.08 -2.26 -18.27
CA ARG A 107 -3.98 -3.16 -18.61
C ARG A 107 -4.48 -4.59 -18.71
N ASN A 108 -4.20 -5.23 -19.83
CA ASN A 108 -4.58 -6.62 -20.10
C ASN A 108 -3.35 -7.46 -20.43
N ASN A 109 -3.45 -8.79 -20.25
CA ASN A 109 -2.43 -9.77 -20.65
C ASN A 109 -1.02 -9.47 -20.15
N VAL A 110 -0.90 -9.11 -18.87
CA VAL A 110 0.40 -8.78 -18.26
C VAL A 110 1.31 -10.01 -18.21
N ARG A 111 2.53 -9.87 -18.73
CA ARG A 111 3.60 -10.87 -18.66
C ARG A 111 4.86 -10.23 -18.09
N ILE A 112 5.38 -10.81 -17.02
CA ILE A 112 6.57 -10.32 -16.32
C ILE A 112 7.74 -11.26 -16.63
N VAL A 113 8.89 -10.70 -17.01
CA VAL A 113 10.17 -11.41 -17.18
C VAL A 113 11.17 -10.78 -16.22
N LYS A 114 11.81 -11.57 -15.37
CA LYS A 114 12.75 -11.09 -14.35
C LYS A 114 14.16 -11.56 -14.70
N GLU A 115 15.09 -10.63 -14.77
CA GLU A 115 16.50 -10.85 -15.09
C GLU A 115 17.36 -10.33 -13.92
N LYS A 116 18.22 -11.18 -13.34
CA LYS A 116 19.18 -10.75 -12.31
C LYS A 116 20.37 -10.06 -12.99
N ILE A 117 20.65 -8.81 -12.64
CA ILE A 117 21.75 -8.02 -13.22
C ILE A 117 23.04 -8.23 -12.41
N SER A 118 22.95 -8.08 -11.10
CA SER A 118 24.10 -8.13 -10.20
C SER A 118 23.70 -8.64 -8.83
N ASP A 119 24.65 -9.34 -8.23
CA ASP A 119 24.51 -10.05 -6.97
C ASP A 119 25.90 -10.06 -6.32
N TYR A 120 26.09 -9.23 -5.30
CA TYR A 120 27.39 -9.11 -4.63
C TYR A 120 27.27 -8.61 -3.19
N VAL A 121 28.19 -9.05 -2.35
CA VAL A 121 28.25 -8.71 -0.93
C VAL A 121 29.35 -7.69 -0.66
N ASP A 122 28.99 -6.60 -0.01
CA ASP A 122 29.94 -5.58 0.45
C ASP A 122 30.80 -6.10 1.62
N PRO A 123 32.02 -5.55 1.81
CA PRO A 123 32.82 -5.87 2.99
C PRO A 123 32.09 -5.45 4.29
N PRO A 124 32.32 -6.13 5.43
CA PRO A 124 31.65 -5.83 6.68
C PRO A 124 31.83 -4.38 7.12
N ARG A 125 30.73 -3.71 7.48
CA ARG A 125 30.71 -2.34 8.01
C ARG A 125 29.88 -2.28 9.29
N VAL A 126 30.09 -1.25 10.09
CA VAL A 126 29.31 -1.03 11.31
C VAL A 126 28.17 -0.07 11.00
N TYR A 127 26.93 -0.54 11.13
CA TYR A 127 25.72 0.25 11.01
C TYR A 127 25.24 0.67 12.41
N PRO A 128 24.88 1.95 12.65
CA PRO A 128 24.61 2.46 14.01
C PRO A 128 23.53 1.73 14.82
N LEU A 129 22.49 1.16 14.18
CA LEU A 129 21.38 0.47 14.86
C LEU A 129 21.41 -1.06 14.73
N VAL A 130 22.24 -1.60 13.83
CA VAL A 130 22.30 -3.04 13.53
C VAL A 130 23.59 -3.67 14.08
N GLY A 131 24.67 -2.88 14.17
CA GLY A 131 26.00 -3.34 14.51
C GLY A 131 26.81 -3.77 13.28
N PRO A 132 27.79 -4.68 13.44
CA PRO A 132 28.59 -5.18 12.32
C PRO A 132 27.74 -6.05 11.38
N ALA A 133 27.57 -5.58 10.15
CA ALA A 133 26.81 -6.29 9.12
C ALA A 133 27.46 -6.12 7.73
N GLN A 134 27.21 -7.08 6.86
CA GLN A 134 27.49 -7.02 5.43
C GLN A 134 26.21 -6.66 4.69
N LEU A 135 26.31 -5.78 3.72
CA LEU A 135 25.19 -5.46 2.83
C LEU A 135 25.29 -6.33 1.60
N HIS A 136 24.21 -7.03 1.28
CA HIS A 136 24.07 -7.82 0.08
C HIS A 136 23.23 -7.03 -0.92
N HIS A 137 23.85 -6.64 -2.03
CA HIS A 137 23.20 -5.90 -3.11
C HIS A 137 22.68 -6.86 -4.15
N VAL A 138 21.39 -6.75 -4.48
CA VAL A 138 20.75 -7.63 -5.45
C VAL A 138 19.89 -6.80 -6.39
N HIS A 139 20.35 -6.67 -7.62
CA HIS A 139 19.70 -5.83 -8.62
C HIS A 139 18.98 -6.69 -9.65
N TYR A 140 17.67 -6.45 -9.77
CA TYR A 140 16.82 -7.09 -10.77
C TYR A 140 16.34 -6.10 -11.81
N LYS A 141 16.33 -6.56 -13.06
CA LYS A 141 15.63 -5.93 -14.17
C LYS A 141 14.37 -6.74 -14.45
N CYS A 142 13.22 -6.13 -14.20
CA CYS A 142 11.93 -6.70 -14.50
C CYS A 142 11.38 -6.05 -15.77
N ILE A 143 11.08 -6.85 -16.78
CA ILE A 143 10.46 -6.40 -18.02
C ILE A 143 8.99 -6.82 -17.97
N VAL A 144 8.10 -5.85 -18.05
CA VAL A 144 6.66 -6.09 -18.07
C VAL A 144 6.11 -5.79 -19.45
N TYR A 145 5.54 -6.81 -20.08
CA TYR A 145 4.81 -6.70 -21.34
C TYR A 145 3.32 -6.70 -21.03
N PHE A 146 2.54 -5.80 -21.64
CA PHE A 146 1.10 -5.73 -21.45
C PHE A 146 0.42 -5.08 -22.64
N THR A 147 -0.89 -5.31 -22.78
CA THR A 147 -1.74 -4.57 -23.71
C THR A 147 -2.42 -3.43 -22.96
N GLU A 148 -2.24 -2.19 -23.39
CA GLU A 148 -2.90 -1.03 -22.82
C GLU A 148 -4.10 -0.60 -23.67
N VAL A 149 -5.25 -0.42 -23.04
CA VAL A 149 -6.46 0.10 -23.66
C VAL A 149 -6.85 1.39 -22.94
N THR A 150 -6.73 2.51 -23.64
CA THR A 150 -7.10 3.83 -23.13
C THR A 150 -8.42 4.24 -23.76
N ARG A 151 -9.46 4.38 -22.93
CA ARG A 151 -10.79 4.85 -23.32
C ARG A 151 -10.98 6.26 -22.81
N VAL A 152 -11.03 7.21 -23.75
CA VAL A 152 -11.31 8.62 -23.44
C VAL A 152 -12.77 8.88 -23.80
N GLY A 153 -13.56 9.36 -22.85
CA GLY A 153 -14.99 9.66 -23.04
C GLY A 153 -15.30 11.13 -23.32
N TRP A 154 -14.37 12.06 -23.07
CA TRP A 154 -14.54 13.50 -23.27
C TRP A 154 -13.19 14.17 -23.57
N PRO A 155 -13.11 15.25 -24.39
CA PRO A 155 -14.19 15.96 -25.09
C PRO A 155 -14.67 15.29 -26.38
N ILE A 156 -13.87 14.42 -26.98
CA ILE A 156 -14.23 13.62 -28.16
C ILE A 156 -13.96 12.17 -27.78
N PRO A 157 -14.96 11.27 -27.84
CA PRO A 157 -14.76 9.90 -27.43
C PRO A 157 -13.89 9.14 -28.43
N TYR A 158 -12.81 8.52 -27.95
CA TYR A 158 -11.98 7.61 -28.74
C TYR A 158 -11.40 6.50 -27.86
N THR A 159 -10.95 5.44 -28.51
CA THR A 159 -10.25 4.34 -27.85
C THR A 159 -8.96 4.07 -28.58
N THR A 160 -7.87 4.03 -27.83
CA THR A 160 -6.54 3.68 -28.34
C THR A 160 -6.11 2.38 -27.69
N THR A 161 -5.61 1.46 -28.50
CA THR A 161 -5.11 0.15 -28.07
C THR A 161 -3.64 0.06 -28.44
N ASP A 162 -2.79 -0.11 -27.44
CA ASP A 162 -1.37 -0.39 -27.60
C ASP A 162 -1.12 -1.86 -27.25
N GLU A 163 -0.89 -2.68 -28.27
CA GLU A 163 -0.76 -4.15 -28.13
C GLU A 163 0.62 -4.57 -27.62
N GLU A 164 1.64 -3.74 -27.80
CA GLU A 164 3.04 -4.06 -27.55
C GLU A 164 3.67 -3.16 -26.47
N ALA A 165 2.84 -2.65 -25.55
CA ALA A 165 3.33 -1.83 -24.45
C ALA A 165 4.30 -2.63 -23.57
N GLN A 166 5.47 -2.04 -23.32
CA GLN A 166 6.53 -2.64 -22.52
C GLN A 166 7.10 -1.60 -21.56
N GLU A 167 7.33 -2.01 -20.31
CA GLU A 167 8.00 -1.20 -19.30
C GLU A 167 9.17 -1.98 -18.69
N VAL A 168 10.30 -1.31 -18.46
CA VAL A 168 11.47 -1.90 -17.80
C VAL A 168 11.63 -1.26 -16.43
N ILE A 169 11.56 -2.09 -15.39
CA ILE A 169 11.58 -1.68 -13.99
C ILE A 169 12.84 -2.26 -13.35
N TYR A 170 13.61 -1.41 -12.71
CA TYR A 170 14.75 -1.83 -11.89
C TYR A 170 14.30 -1.90 -10.44
N ILE A 171 14.56 -3.04 -9.79
CA ILE A 171 14.21 -3.29 -8.40
C ILE A 171 15.47 -3.76 -7.67
N ASP A 172 15.75 -3.10 -6.55
CA ASP A 172 16.84 -3.44 -5.66
C ASP A 172 16.28 -4.21 -4.46
N LEU A 173 16.84 -5.39 -4.20
CA LEU A 173 16.45 -6.29 -3.11
C LEU A 173 17.61 -6.42 -2.12
N ASP A 174 17.96 -5.28 -1.55
CA ASP A 174 19.08 -5.19 -0.63
C ASP A 174 18.70 -5.73 0.75
N HIS A 175 19.60 -6.49 1.34
CA HIS A 175 19.43 -7.02 2.70
C HIS A 175 20.75 -7.05 3.45
N LEU A 176 20.64 -7.01 4.77
CA LEU A 176 21.80 -7.02 5.66
C LEU A 176 22.03 -8.41 6.21
N HIS A 177 23.28 -8.88 6.21
CA HIS A 177 23.72 -10.06 6.92
C HIS A 177 24.51 -9.64 8.16
N MET A 178 24.09 -10.07 9.34
CA MET A 178 24.87 -9.82 10.55
C MET A 178 26.21 -10.55 10.51
N VAL A 179 27.30 -9.91 10.96
CA VAL A 179 28.63 -10.52 10.99
C VAL A 179 29.22 -10.48 12.38
N GLY A 180 29.76 -11.63 12.81
CA GLY A 180 30.35 -11.79 14.13
C GLY A 180 29.33 -12.29 15.16
N ASN A 181 29.82 -12.54 16.38
CA ASN A 181 28.99 -12.99 17.49
C ASN A 181 28.28 -11.78 18.13
N VAL A 182 27.24 -11.28 17.46
CA VAL A 182 26.46 -10.13 17.93
C VAL A 182 25.35 -10.67 18.84
N ASP A 183 25.33 -10.24 20.11
CA ASP A 183 24.23 -10.54 21.03
C ASP A 183 23.04 -9.63 20.67
N THR A 184 22.03 -10.20 20.02
CA THR A 184 20.80 -9.51 19.62
C THR A 184 19.85 -9.25 20.80
N GLY A 185 20.20 -9.72 22.00
CA GLY A 185 19.42 -9.57 23.22
C GLY A 185 18.29 -10.60 23.35
N ALA A 186 17.82 -10.80 24.58
CA ALA A 186 16.74 -11.74 24.86
C ALA A 186 15.40 -11.25 24.25
N GLY A 187 15.01 -11.84 23.11
CA GLY A 187 13.74 -11.55 22.42
C GLY A 187 13.88 -11.05 20.98
N SER A 188 15.08 -11.01 20.41
CA SER A 188 15.26 -10.80 18.98
C SER A 188 14.72 -12.00 18.17
N ASN A 189 14.03 -11.72 17.06
CA ASN A 189 13.62 -12.75 16.09
C ASN A 189 14.78 -13.22 15.18
N TYR A 190 15.99 -12.76 15.48
CA TYR A 190 17.26 -13.06 14.81
C TYR A 190 18.27 -13.55 15.84
#